data_AF-A0A4Q3HPU8-F1
#
_entry.id   AF-A0A4Q3HPU8-F1
#
_cell.length_a   1.000
_cell.length_b   1.000
_cell.length_c   1.000
_cell.angle_alpha   90.00
_cell.angle_beta   90.00
_cell.angle_gamma   90.00
#
_symmetry.space_group_name_H-M   'P 1'
#
loop_
_entity.id
_entity.type
_entity.pdbx_description
1 polymer ?
#
loop_
_entity_poly.entity_id
_entity_poly.type
_entity_poly.pdbx_seq_one_letter_code
_entity_poly.pdbx_strand_id
1 'polypeptide(L)'
;MKMMKSLIFGVAMIAAVPSVADEMRRETVRFATGSSSSTIKSSVKGYQTVQYALSVTAGQKMSVQLDSRNTSLYFNVTAPGADAAMYNSSIDGNGTS
;
A
#
# COMPACT_ATOMS: atom_id res chain seq x y z
N MET A 1 26.42 -38.93 51.93
CA MET A 1 25.20 -39.54 51.36
C MET A 1 24.65 -38.59 50.30
N LYS A 2 24.45 -39.09 49.07
CA LYS A 2 23.91 -38.36 47.91
C LYS A 2 22.47 -37.90 48.17
N MET A 3 22.06 -36.74 47.64
CA MET A 3 20.98 -36.65 46.62
C MET A 3 20.71 -35.20 46.14
N MET A 4 20.74 -35.05 44.82
CA MET A 4 20.31 -33.90 44.00
C MET A 4 18.90 -33.37 44.31
N LYS A 5 18.66 -32.09 44.01
CA LYS A 5 17.82 -31.67 42.86
C LYS A 5 17.80 -30.15 42.68
N SER A 6 18.23 -29.71 41.48
CA SER A 6 18.24 -28.34 40.99
C SER A 6 16.83 -27.73 40.95
N LEU A 7 16.73 -26.41 41.05
CA LEU A 7 15.55 -25.67 40.62
C LEU A 7 15.95 -24.49 39.72
N ILE A 8 15.18 -24.36 38.65
CA ILE A 8 15.53 -23.83 37.34
C ILE A 8 15.39 -22.31 37.31
N PHE A 9 16.39 -21.63 36.76
CA PHE A 9 16.35 -20.21 36.40
C PHE A 9 15.55 -20.07 35.10
N GLY A 10 14.30 -19.63 35.18
CA GLY A 10 13.44 -19.43 34.01
C GLY A 10 13.82 -18.17 33.24
N VAL A 11 14.65 -18.30 32.21
CA VAL A 11 14.87 -17.24 31.21
C VAL A 11 13.71 -17.26 30.24
N ALA A 12 12.82 -16.27 30.33
CA ALA A 12 11.79 -16.03 29.31
C ALA A 12 12.46 -15.48 28.05
N MET A 13 12.72 -16.35 27.08
CA MET A 13 13.08 -15.95 25.71
C MET A 13 11.88 -15.24 25.08
N ILE A 14 11.92 -13.91 24.99
CA ILE A 14 11.06 -13.16 24.08
C ILE A 14 11.52 -13.52 22.67
N ALA A 15 10.81 -14.46 22.03
CA ALA A 15 11.01 -14.74 20.62
C ALA A 15 10.61 -13.48 19.83
N ALA A 16 11.59 -12.80 19.23
CA ALA A 16 11.33 -11.76 18.25
C ALA A 16 10.63 -12.41 17.05
N VAL A 17 9.31 -12.28 16.97
CA VAL A 17 8.56 -12.63 15.76
C VAL A 17 9.00 -11.67 14.66
N PRO A 18 9.59 -12.15 13.55
CA PRO A 18 9.91 -11.26 12.44
C PRO A 18 8.60 -10.70 11.89
N SER A 19 8.46 -9.38 11.89
CA SER A 19 7.40 -8.71 11.16
C SER A 19 7.66 -8.91 9.67
N VAL A 20 6.91 -9.78 9.01
CA VAL A 20 6.84 -9.79 7.55
C VAL A 20 6.10 -8.53 7.14
N ALA A 21 6.84 -7.49 6.74
CA ALA A 21 6.22 -6.35 6.08
C ALA A 21 5.65 -6.88 4.76
N ASP A 22 4.34 -6.73 4.55
CA ASP A 22 3.70 -7.09 3.29
C ASP A 22 4.40 -6.27 2.19
N GLU A 23 5.07 -6.96 1.26
CA GLU A 23 5.82 -6.29 0.20
C GLU A 23 4.83 -5.50 -0.65
N MET A 24 4.95 -4.17 -0.64
CA MET A 24 4.05 -3.30 -1.40
C MET A 24 4.13 -3.67 -2.89
N ARG A 25 3.03 -4.21 -3.42
CA ARG A 25 2.92 -4.55 -4.83
C ARG A 25 3.06 -3.29 -5.67
N ARG A 26 3.94 -3.31 -6.68
CA ARG A 26 4.14 -2.19 -7.62
C ARG A 26 3.74 -2.60 -9.02
N GLU A 27 2.95 -1.77 -9.69
CA GLU A 27 2.48 -2.00 -11.05
C GLU A 27 2.72 -0.75 -11.90
N THR A 28 3.29 -0.91 -13.09
CA THR A 28 3.43 0.18 -14.05
C THR A 28 2.21 0.23 -14.95
N VAL A 29 1.50 1.36 -14.94
CA VAL A 29 0.34 1.60 -15.80
C VAL A 29 0.84 1.99 -17.19
N ARG A 30 0.35 1.28 -18.20
CA ARG A 30 0.57 1.60 -19.62
C ARG A 30 -0.78 1.67 -20.30
N PHE A 31 -1.03 2.75 -21.03
CA PHE A 31 -2.22 2.85 -21.87
C PHE A 31 -2.01 2.08 -23.16
N ALA A 32 -3.10 1.53 -23.70
CA ALA A 32 -3.07 0.95 -25.04
C ALA A 32 -2.71 2.02 -26.07
N THR A 33 -2.10 1.61 -27.19
CA THR A 33 -1.75 2.53 -28.29
C THR A 33 -2.97 3.34 -28.73
N GLY A 34 -2.83 4.67 -28.74
CA GLY A 34 -3.92 5.59 -29.11
C GLY A 34 -4.93 5.89 -27.99
N SER A 35 -4.78 5.28 -26.79
CA SER A 35 -5.61 5.58 -25.62
C SER A 35 -4.92 6.54 -24.65
N SER A 36 -5.73 7.33 -23.95
CA SER A 36 -5.32 8.19 -22.82
C SER A 36 -5.82 7.67 -21.47
N SER A 37 -6.42 6.47 -21.43
CA SER A 37 -6.98 5.88 -20.22
C SER A 37 -6.82 4.36 -20.17
N SER A 38 -6.97 3.82 -18.96
CA SER A 38 -7.07 2.39 -18.67
C SER A 38 -7.90 2.17 -17.41
N THR A 39 -8.56 1.02 -17.31
CA THR A 39 -9.28 0.59 -16.11
C THR A 39 -8.57 -0.59 -15.48
N ILE A 40 -8.24 -0.49 -14.20
CA ILE A 40 -7.54 -1.52 -13.45
C ILE A 40 -8.51 -2.19 -12.48
N LYS A 41 -8.63 -3.52 -12.58
CA LYS A 41 -9.36 -4.33 -11.59
C LYS A 41 -8.34 -4.99 -10.68
N SER A 42 -8.45 -4.72 -9.37
CA SER A 42 -7.49 -5.19 -8.38
C SER A 42 -8.17 -5.38 -7.02
N SER A 43 -7.45 -5.98 -6.08
CA SER A 43 -7.87 -6.13 -4.69
C SER A 43 -6.69 -5.94 -3.74
N VAL A 44 -7.02 -5.49 -2.53
CA VAL A 44 -6.11 -5.42 -1.38
C VAL A 44 -6.83 -5.98 -0.16
N LYS A 45 -6.09 -6.62 0.75
CA LYS A 45 -6.61 -7.18 2.00
C LYS A 45 -5.83 -6.64 3.20
N GLY A 46 -6.55 -6.20 4.23
CA GLY A 46 -5.92 -5.68 5.45
C GLY A 46 -5.07 -4.45 5.14
N TYR A 47 -3.78 -4.52 5.47
CA TYR A 47 -2.81 -3.43 5.28
C TYR A 47 -2.09 -3.45 3.92
N GLN A 48 -2.52 -4.32 3.01
CA GLN A 48 -1.95 -4.38 1.67
C GLN A 48 -2.15 -3.07 0.92
N THR A 49 -1.12 -2.66 0.21
CA THR A 49 -1.13 -1.48 -0.66
C THR A 49 -0.59 -1.85 -2.03
N VAL A 50 -1.15 -1.24 -3.08
CA VAL A 50 -0.62 -1.33 -4.44
C VAL A 50 -0.21 0.06 -4.89
N GLN A 51 1.01 0.18 -5.40
CA GLN A 51 1.50 1.40 -6.04
C GLN A 51 1.37 1.28 -7.55
N TYR A 52 0.56 2.16 -8.15
CA TYR A 52 0.41 2.29 -9.59
C TYR A 52 1.27 3.44 -10.10
N ALA A 53 2.35 3.13 -10.81
CA ALA A 53 3.23 4.12 -11.43
C ALA A 53 2.73 4.45 -12.83
N LEU A 54 2.40 5.72 -13.07
CA LEU A 54 2.02 6.25 -14.38
C LEU A 54 3.01 7.35 -14.78
N SER A 55 3.59 7.23 -15.97
CA SER A 55 4.40 8.32 -16.55
C SER A 55 3.48 9.40 -17.10
N VAL A 56 3.70 10.64 -16.65
CA VAL A 56 2.99 11.83 -17.12
C VAL A 56 3.98 12.90 -17.53
N THR A 57 3.56 13.77 -18.44
CA THR A 57 4.30 14.97 -18.85
C THR A 57 3.76 16.18 -18.10
N ALA A 58 4.64 17.10 -17.71
CA ALA A 58 4.23 18.35 -17.08
C ALA A 58 3.16 19.09 -17.91
N GLY A 59 2.11 19.57 -17.25
CA GLY A 59 0.97 20.23 -17.89
C GLY A 59 -0.13 19.28 -18.39
N GLN A 60 0.07 17.96 -18.37
CA GLN A 60 -1.03 17.02 -18.60
C GLN A 60 -2.04 17.05 -17.45
N LYS A 61 -3.32 16.86 -17.79
CA LYS A 61 -4.38 16.63 -16.81
C LYS A 61 -4.52 15.13 -16.59
N MET A 62 -4.69 14.74 -15.32
CA MET A 62 -4.92 13.36 -14.93
C MET A 62 -6.19 13.29 -14.09
N SER A 63 -7.08 12.37 -14.46
CA SER A 63 -8.24 12.00 -13.68
C SER A 63 -8.09 10.57 -13.18
N VAL A 64 -8.52 10.32 -11.95
CA VAL A 64 -8.54 8.99 -11.31
C VAL A 64 -9.89 8.84 -10.65
N GLN A 65 -10.53 7.69 -10.84
CA GLN A 65 -11.78 7.32 -10.18
C GLN A 65 -11.58 5.96 -9.49
N LEU A 66 -11.98 5.89 -8.22
CA LEU A 66 -12.01 4.66 -7.45
C LEU A 66 -13.46 4.18 -7.32
N ASP A 67 -13.75 3.05 -7.96
CA ASP A 67 -15.04 2.37 -7.86
C ASP A 67 -14.90 1.12 -7.00
N SER A 68 -15.39 1.18 -5.76
CA SER A 68 -15.27 0.10 -4.78
C SER A 68 -16.52 -0.01 -3.92
N ARG A 69 -16.88 -1.24 -3.55
CA ARG A 69 -17.91 -1.51 -2.52
C ARG A 69 -17.37 -1.34 -1.10
N ASN A 70 -16.04 -1.35 -0.94
CA ASN A 70 -15.38 -1.09 0.33
C ASN A 70 -15.19 0.42 0.51
N THR A 71 -15.97 1.02 1.41
CA THR A 71 -15.95 2.45 1.73
C THR A 71 -14.71 2.88 2.52
N SER A 72 -13.91 1.94 3.00
CA SER A 72 -12.63 2.17 3.68
C SER A 72 -11.42 1.99 2.76
N LEU A 73 -11.64 1.88 1.44
CA LEU A 73 -10.56 1.85 0.44
C LEU A 73 -10.33 3.26 -0.09
N TYR A 74 -9.06 3.68 -0.12
CA TYR A 74 -8.66 5.00 -0.56
C TYR A 74 -7.46 4.93 -1.50
N PHE A 75 -7.21 6.02 -2.23
CA PHE A 75 -6.00 6.22 -3.01
C PHE A 75 -5.42 7.62 -2.75
N ASN A 76 -4.11 7.73 -2.91
CA ASN A 76 -3.41 9.00 -2.95
C ASN A 76 -2.75 9.17 -4.32
N VAL A 77 -2.74 10.39 -4.83
CA VAL A 77 -1.88 10.77 -5.96
C VAL A 77 -0.65 11.47 -5.39
N THR A 78 0.54 10.96 -5.72
CA THR A 78 1.81 11.53 -5.27
C THR A 78 2.74 11.71 -6.46
N ALA A 79 3.55 12.77 -6.43
CA ALA A 79 4.66 12.93 -7.36
C ALA A 79 5.97 12.49 -6.69
N PRO A 80 6.95 12.01 -7.46
CA PRO A 80 8.28 11.72 -6.92
C PRO A 80 8.86 12.95 -6.21
N GLY A 81 9.28 12.78 -4.96
CA GLY A 81 9.86 13.85 -4.14
C GLY A 81 8.87 14.85 -3.55
N ALA A 82 7.56 14.65 -3.70
CA ALA A 82 6.57 15.51 -3.06
C ALA A 82 6.53 15.28 -1.53
N ASP A 83 6.47 16.36 -0.75
CA ASP A 83 6.33 16.29 0.71
C ASP A 83 4.95 15.79 1.17
N ALA A 84 3.93 15.93 0.31
CA ALA A 84 2.57 15.52 0.56
C ALA A 84 1.89 14.97 -0.70
N ALA A 85 0.76 14.28 -0.51
CA ALA A 85 -0.09 13.86 -1.63
C ALA A 85 -0.71 15.08 -2.33
N MET A 86 -0.75 15.02 -3.66
CA MET A 86 -1.42 16.00 -4.51
C MET A 86 -2.94 15.81 -4.48
N TYR A 87 -3.41 14.61 -4.16
CA TYR A 87 -4.82 14.28 -3.98
C TYR A 87 -4.94 13.16 -2.95
N ASN A 88 -5.89 13.26 -2.01
CA ASN A 88 -6.16 12.23 -1.02
C ASN A 88 -7.65 11.87 -1.03
N SER A 89 -7.98 10.68 -1.54
CA SER A 89 -9.37 10.28 -1.73
C SER A 89 -10.15 10.05 -0.43
N SER A 90 -9.47 9.96 0.72
CA SER A 90 -10.14 9.89 2.03
C SER A 90 -10.72 11.23 2.47
N ILE A 91 -10.26 12.33 1.89
CA ILE A 91 -10.66 13.71 2.21
C ILE A 91 -11.44 14.31 1.04
N ASP A 92 -10.91 14.18 -0.17
CA ASP A 92 -11.38 14.90 -1.35
C ASP A 92 -12.48 14.14 -2.13
N GLY A 93 -12.72 12.87 -1.78
CA GLY A 93 -13.71 12.00 -2.41
C GLY A 93 -13.11 10.97 -3.36
N ASN A 94 -13.96 10.13 -3.96
CA ASN A 94 -13.51 8.94 -4.70
C ASN A 94 -12.95 9.21 -6.10
N GLY A 95 -12.87 10.47 -6.55
CA GLY A 95 -12.27 10.77 -7.85
C GLY A 95 -11.86 12.22 -8.05
N THR A 96 -10.85 12.42 -8.90
CA THR A 96 -10.28 13.72 -9.28
C THR A 96 -10.57 14.04 -10.74
N SER A 97 -10.65 15.33 -11.09
CA SER A 97 -10.93 15.84 -12.45
C SER A 97 -9.84 16.77 -12.97
#